data_AF-A0A5R8ND08-F1
#
_entry.id   AF-A0A5R8ND08-F1
#
_cell.length_a   1.000
_cell.length_b   1.000
_cell.length_c   1.000
_cell.angle_alpha   90.00
_cell.angle_beta   90.00
_cell.angle_gamma   90.00
#
_symmetry.space_group_name_H-M   'P 1'
#
loop_
_entity.id
_entity.type
_entity.pdbx_description
1 polymer ?
#
loop_
_entity_poly.entity_id
_entity_poly.type
_entity_poly.pdbx_seq_one_letter_code
_entity_poly.pdbx_strand_id
1 'polypeptide(L)'
;MSRERRRPNPIQWLGYACGRRLPDSMRDWVRNDLTGTYAFPRHVLRGLVPFVPLFAVFLFFPGELWLRGSMVLLALLLALFYTVAFMPMNRAHRLAKHGLPADLENPERADRRAEERARYAAQHPH
;
A
#
# COMPACT_ATOMS: atom_id res chain seq x y z
N MET A 1 -11.72 31.36 1.80
CA MET A 1 -11.14 30.33 0.91
C MET A 1 -10.11 29.52 1.69
N SER A 2 -10.50 28.39 2.27
CA SER A 2 -9.58 27.49 2.97
C SER A 2 -8.57 26.92 1.97
N ARG A 3 -7.27 27.11 2.20
CA ARG A 3 -6.22 26.39 1.46
C ARG A 3 -6.56 24.89 1.49
N GLU A 4 -6.99 24.34 0.37
CA GLU A 4 -7.23 22.91 0.25
C GLU A 4 -5.92 22.18 0.53
N ARG A 5 -5.87 21.47 1.67
CA ARG A 5 -4.68 20.72 2.04
C ARG A 5 -4.56 19.53 1.10
N ARG A 6 -3.51 19.53 0.28
CA ARG A 6 -3.20 18.45 -0.68
C ARG A 6 -2.58 17.21 -0.03
N ARG A 7 -2.54 17.13 1.31
CA ARG A 7 -2.00 16.00 2.08
C ARG A 7 -2.96 15.67 3.24
N PRO A 8 -3.18 14.38 3.53
CA PRO A 8 -3.99 13.97 4.66
C PRO A 8 -3.31 14.36 5.97
N ASN A 9 -4.11 14.77 6.96
CA ASN A 9 -3.65 14.86 8.34
C ASN A 9 -3.46 13.45 8.95
N PRO A 10 -2.80 13.31 10.11
CA PRO A 10 -2.53 11.99 10.71
C PRO A 10 -3.78 11.14 10.94
N ILE A 11 -4.89 11.74 11.35
CA ILE A 11 -6.16 11.03 11.60
C ILE A 11 -6.78 10.53 10.29
N GLN A 12 -6.78 11.37 9.25
CA GLN A 12 -7.23 11.01 7.90
C GLN A 12 -6.35 9.92 7.30
N TRP A 13 -5.03 9.99 7.52
CA TRP A 13 -4.11 8.96 7.07
C TRP A 13 -4.33 7.64 7.79
N LEU A 14 -4.57 7.65 9.11
CA LEU A 14 -4.90 6.45 9.88
C LEU A 14 -6.23 5.84 9.42
N GLY A 15 -7.26 6.67 9.24
CA GLY A 15 -8.53 6.23 8.66
C GLY A 15 -8.33 5.62 7.28
N TYR A 16 -7.55 6.28 6.42
CA TYR A 16 -7.19 5.78 5.09
C TYR A 16 -6.44 4.45 5.17
N ALA A 17 -5.54 4.28 6.14
CA ALA A 17 -4.84 3.01 6.36
C ALA A 17 -5.82 1.87 6.63
N CYS A 18 -6.77 2.11 7.52
CA CYS A 18 -7.86 1.19 7.84
C CYS A 18 -8.95 1.09 6.74
N GLY A 19 -8.77 1.73 5.58
CA GLY A 19 -9.65 1.58 4.41
C GLY A 19 -10.69 2.68 4.22
N ARG A 20 -10.68 3.75 5.02
CA ARG A 20 -11.56 4.92 4.82
C ARG A 20 -11.18 5.67 3.53
N ARG A 21 -12.19 6.16 2.81
CA ARG A 21 -11.98 7.02 1.63
C ARG A 21 -11.53 8.41 2.09
N LEU A 22 -10.44 8.92 1.50
CA LEU A 22 -10.04 10.33 1.62
C LEU A 22 -10.92 11.26 0.75
N PRO A 23 -11.06 12.55 1.11
CA PRO A 23 -11.77 13.54 0.30
C PRO A 23 -11.23 13.64 -1.13
N ASP A 24 -12.08 14.04 -2.07
CA ASP A 24 -11.71 14.11 -3.50
C ASP A 24 -10.62 15.15 -3.79
N SER A 25 -10.49 16.19 -2.97
CA SER A 25 -9.40 17.17 -3.04
C SER A 25 -8.00 16.57 -2.77
N MET A 26 -7.93 15.34 -2.25
CA MET A 26 -6.69 14.58 -2.03
C MET A 26 -6.48 13.46 -3.06
N ARG A 27 -7.25 13.42 -4.14
CA ARG A 27 -7.16 12.38 -5.17
C ARG A 27 -5.78 12.28 -5.82
N ASP A 28 -5.10 13.41 -6.05
CA ASP A 28 -3.73 13.43 -6.57
C ASP A 28 -2.71 12.83 -5.59
N TRP A 29 -2.92 13.07 -4.29
CA TRP A 29 -2.10 12.44 -3.26
C TRP A 29 -2.30 10.92 -3.25
N VAL A 30 -3.55 10.45 -3.36
CA VAL A 30 -3.87 9.01 -3.45
C VAL A 30 -3.24 8.38 -4.69
N ARG A 31 -3.30 9.06 -5.84
CA ARG A 31 -2.64 8.60 -7.07
C ARG A 31 -1.14 8.39 -6.82
N ASN A 32 -0.45 9.41 -6.30
CA ASN A 32 0.98 9.30 -6.02
C ASN A 32 1.31 8.28 -4.91
N ASP A 33 0.43 8.08 -3.92
CA ASP A 33 0.58 7.05 -2.89
C ASP A 33 0.54 5.63 -3.49
N LEU A 34 -0.38 5.39 -4.42
CA LEU A 34 -0.64 4.06 -4.98
C LEU A 34 0.22 3.72 -6.20
N THR A 35 0.67 4.73 -6.96
CA THR A 35 1.46 4.52 -8.18
C THR A 35 2.87 5.11 -8.12
N GLY A 36 3.20 5.93 -7.13
CA GLY A 36 4.52 6.59 -7.07
C GLY A 36 5.69 5.64 -6.79
N THR A 37 6.90 6.18 -6.79
CA THR A 37 8.16 5.45 -6.56
C THR A 37 8.16 4.68 -5.24
N TYR A 38 7.54 5.26 -4.20
CA TYR A 38 7.44 4.69 -2.85
C TYR A 38 6.13 3.94 -2.58
N ALA A 39 5.39 3.54 -3.62
CA ALA A 39 4.10 2.86 -3.46
C ALA A 39 4.22 1.54 -2.68
N PHE A 40 5.29 0.76 -2.91
CA PHE A 40 5.53 -0.50 -2.20
C PHE A 40 5.76 -0.32 -0.69
N PRO A 41 6.77 0.45 -0.23
CA PRO A 41 6.99 0.62 1.20
C PRO A 41 5.81 1.31 1.90
N ARG A 42 5.12 2.25 1.24
CA ARG A 42 3.90 2.87 1.81
C ARG A 42 2.76 1.87 1.93
N HIS A 43 2.62 0.95 0.97
CA HIS A 43 1.63 -0.12 1.04
C HIS A 43 1.89 -1.04 2.22
N VAL A 44 3.14 -1.48 2.41
CA VAL A 44 3.53 -2.35 3.53
C VAL A 44 3.25 -1.65 4.86
N LEU A 45 3.72 -0.41 5.03
CA LEU A 45 3.48 0.36 6.25
C LEU A 45 1.97 0.48 6.54
N ARG A 46 1.19 0.85 5.53
CA ARG A 46 -0.26 0.99 5.64
C ARG A 46 -0.97 -0.32 5.94
N GLY A 47 -0.50 -1.43 5.37
CA GLY A 47 -1.03 -2.77 5.61
C GLY A 47 -0.75 -3.28 7.02
N LEU A 48 0.36 -2.86 7.64
CA LEU A 48 0.71 -3.22 9.02
C LEU A 48 -0.03 -2.41 10.08
N VAL A 49 -0.48 -1.19 9.76
CA VAL A 49 -1.15 -0.29 10.72
C VAL A 49 -2.34 -0.95 11.45
N PRO A 50 -3.28 -1.66 10.77
CA PRO A 50 -4.37 -2.35 11.45
C PRO A 50 -3.93 -3.47 12.41
N PHE A 51 -2.72 -4.03 12.24
CA PHE A 51 -2.19 -5.10 13.09
C PHE A 51 -1.43 -4.59 14.32
N VAL A 52 -1.17 -3.28 14.42
CA VAL A 52 -0.47 -2.69 15.57
C VAL A 52 -1.14 -3.03 16.91
N PRO A 53 -2.48 -2.95 17.06
CA PRO A 53 -3.13 -3.37 18.31
C PRO A 53 -2.91 -4.85 18.63
N LEU A 54 -2.90 -5.72 17.62
CA LEU A 54 -2.64 -7.15 17.78
C LEU A 54 -1.21 -7.40 18.28
N PHE A 55 -0.22 -6.75 17.69
CA PHE A 55 1.17 -6.85 18.14
C PHE A 55 1.35 -6.32 19.57
N ALA A 56 0.66 -5.24 19.92
CA ALA A 56 0.66 -4.73 21.28
C ALA A 56 0.11 -5.76 22.27
N VAL A 57 -1.02 -6.41 21.97
CA VAL A 57 -1.60 -7.46 22.82
C VAL A 57 -0.61 -8.61 23.05
N PHE A 58 0.07 -9.08 22.00
CA PHE A 58 1.09 -10.13 22.14
C PHE A 58 2.30 -9.70 22.97
N LEU A 59 2.66 -8.42 22.92
CA LEU A 59 3.74 -7.87 23.73
C LEU A 59 3.36 -7.73 25.22
N PHE A 60 2.08 -7.43 25.51
CA PHE A 60 1.55 -7.37 26.87
C PHE A 60 1.15 -8.74 27.44
N PHE A 61 1.21 -9.81 26.65
CA PHE A 61 0.89 -11.17 27.10
C PHE A 61 1.79 -11.62 28.26
N PRO A 62 1.25 -12.20 29.35
CA PRO A 62 2.06 -12.69 30.45
C PRO A 62 2.93 -13.88 29.99
N GLY A 63 4.25 -13.71 30.00
CA GLY A 63 5.20 -14.74 29.60
C GLY A 63 6.63 -14.22 29.43
N GLU A 64 7.55 -15.08 29.02
CA GLU A 64 8.94 -14.72 28.76
C GLU A 64 9.07 -13.86 27.50
N LEU A 65 10.07 -12.98 27.44
CA LEU A 65 10.26 -12.03 26.34
C LEU A 65 10.46 -12.72 24.98
N TRP A 66 11.17 -13.86 24.95
CA TRP A 66 11.39 -14.61 23.70
C TRP A 66 10.08 -15.18 23.15
N LEU A 67 9.17 -15.64 24.02
CA LEU A 67 7.88 -16.20 23.63
C LEU A 67 7.01 -15.10 23.01
N ARG A 68 6.92 -13.94 23.69
CA ARG A 68 6.21 -12.76 23.17
C ARG A 68 6.80 -12.32 21.82
N GLY A 69 8.13 -12.27 21.72
CA GLY A 69 8.84 -11.94 20.49
C GLY A 69 8.53 -12.90 19.35
N SER A 70 8.46 -14.20 19.64
CA SER A 70 8.14 -15.25 18.64
C SER A 70 6.70 -15.12 18.14
N MET A 71 5.74 -14.83 19.02
CA MET A 71 4.35 -14.58 18.64
C MET A 71 4.20 -13.35 17.73
N VAL A 72 4.85 -12.25 18.10
CA VAL A 72 4.88 -11.02 17.29
C VAL A 72 5.56 -11.27 15.95
N LEU A 73 6.69 -11.99 15.94
CA LEU A 73 7.41 -12.32 14.71
C LEU A 73 6.56 -13.16 13.77
N LEU A 74 5.91 -14.22 14.26
CA LEU A 74 5.04 -15.07 13.46
C LEU A 74 3.88 -14.26 12.88
N ALA A 75 3.23 -13.43 13.69
CA ALA A 75 2.14 -12.57 13.24
C ALA A 75 2.59 -11.52 12.21
N LEU A 76 3.79 -10.95 12.40
CA LEU A 76 4.38 -9.99 11.47
C LEU A 76 4.67 -10.64 10.11
N LEU A 77 5.28 -11.83 10.10
CA LEU A 77 5.57 -12.56 8.86
C LEU A 77 4.29 -12.86 8.10
N LEU A 78 3.23 -13.31 8.78
CA LEU A 78 1.95 -13.60 8.16
C LEU A 78 1.28 -12.31 7.63
N ALA A 79 1.29 -11.23 8.41
CA ALA A 79 0.74 -9.95 8.00
C ALA A 79 1.48 -9.38 6.77
N LEU A 80 2.81 -9.49 6.74
CA LEU A 80 3.63 -9.10 5.60
C LEU A 80 3.31 -9.94 4.36
N PHE A 81 3.23 -11.25 4.51
CA PHE A 81 2.89 -12.17 3.41
C PHE A 81 1.56 -11.77 2.77
N TYR A 82 0.49 -11.63 3.56
CA TYR A 82 -0.82 -11.23 3.04
C TYR A 82 -0.82 -9.81 2.46
N THR A 83 -0.13 -8.87 3.11
CA THR A 83 -0.04 -7.49 2.62
C THR A 83 0.61 -7.44 1.23
N VAL A 84 1.71 -8.17 1.03
CA VAL A 84 2.41 -8.20 -0.26
C VAL A 84 1.62 -8.99 -1.30
N ALA A 85 1.09 -10.17 -0.95
CA ALA A 85 0.35 -11.03 -1.87
C ALA A 85 -0.91 -10.34 -2.42
N PHE A 86 -1.63 -9.62 -1.57
CA PHE A 86 -2.87 -8.93 -1.94
C PHE A 86 -2.65 -7.48 -2.36
N MET A 87 -1.40 -7.04 -2.53
CA MET A 87 -1.08 -5.66 -2.91
C MET A 87 -1.75 -5.23 -4.21
N PRO A 88 -1.73 -6.02 -5.32
CA PRO A 88 -2.33 -5.60 -6.58
C PRO A 88 -3.84 -5.38 -6.46
N MET A 89 -4.54 -6.32 -5.80
CA MET A 89 -5.99 -6.27 -5.59
C MET A 89 -6.39 -5.10 -4.68
N ASN A 90 -5.64 -4.86 -3.60
CA ASN A 90 -5.85 -3.71 -2.73
C ASN A 90 -5.63 -2.38 -3.45
N ARG A 91 -4.59 -2.30 -4.30
CA ARG A 91 -4.31 -1.10 -5.10
C ARG A 91 -5.47 -0.80 -6.05
N ALA A 92 -5.90 -1.80 -6.83
CA ALA A 92 -6.99 -1.68 -7.78
C ALA A 92 -8.29 -1.24 -7.09
N HIS A 93 -8.65 -1.89 -5.97
CA HIS A 93 -9.84 -1.54 -5.20
C HIS A 93 -9.79 -0.09 -4.67
N ARG A 94 -8.63 0.37 -4.17
CA ARG A 94 -8.47 1.74 -3.68
C ARG A 94 -8.51 2.77 -4.79
N LEU A 95 -7.88 2.49 -5.93
CA LEU A 95 -7.99 3.35 -7.11
C LEU A 95 -9.46 3.52 -7.53
N ALA A 96 -10.18 2.40 -7.66
CA ALA A 96 -11.61 2.40 -7.99
C ALA A 96 -12.44 3.19 -6.95
N LYS A 97 -12.17 3.02 -5.66
CA LYS A 97 -12.84 3.75 -4.56
C LYS A 97 -12.67 5.27 -4.66
N HIS A 98 -11.61 5.73 -5.33
CA HIS A 98 -11.29 7.14 -5.56
C HIS A 98 -11.62 7.62 -6.99
N GLY A 99 -12.34 6.82 -7.79
CA GLY A 99 -12.72 7.14 -9.16
C GLY A 99 -11.51 7.23 -10.12
N LEU A 100 -10.41 6.57 -9.77
CA LEU A 100 -9.23 6.39 -10.62
C LEU A 100 -9.33 5.03 -11.34
N PRO A 101 -8.72 4.89 -12.54
CA PRO A 101 -8.65 3.61 -13.24
C PRO A 101 -8.01 2.53 -12.34
N ALA A 102 -8.61 1.35 -12.27
CA ALA A 102 -8.13 0.27 -11.41
C ALA A 102 -6.77 -0.32 -11.87
N ASP A 103 -6.52 -0.20 -13.17
CA ASP A 103 -5.29 -0.55 -13.88
C ASP A 103 -4.29 0.63 -13.93
N LEU A 104 -4.52 1.72 -13.20
CA LEU A 104 -3.61 2.86 -13.20
C LEU A 104 -2.23 2.43 -12.68
N GLU A 105 -1.25 2.46 -13.57
CA GLU A 105 0.14 2.15 -13.26
C GLU A 105 1.02 3.39 -13.19
N ASN A 106 2.23 3.23 -12.66
CA ASN A 106 3.23 4.27 -12.72
C ASN A 106 3.65 4.48 -14.19
N PRO A 107 3.62 5.71 -14.73
CA PRO A 107 4.04 5.98 -16.10
C PRO A 107 5.46 5.46 -16.39
N GLU A 108 6.43 5.65 -15.50
CA GLU A 108 7.79 5.15 -15.68
C GLU A 108 7.87 3.62 -15.77
N ARG A 109 6.98 2.91 -15.06
CA ARG A 109 6.89 1.44 -15.14
C ARG A 109 6.15 0.98 -16.39
N ALA A 110 5.20 1.78 -16.89
CA ALA A 110 4.52 1.51 -18.14
C ALA A 110 5.49 1.68 -19.32
N ASP A 111 6.26 2.76 -19.31
CA ASP A 111 7.26 3.08 -20.33
C ASP A 111 8.36 2.01 -20.38
N ARG A 112 8.94 1.64 -19.22
CA ARG A 112 9.94 0.56 -19.18
C ARG A 112 9.42 -0.77 -19.72
N ARG A 113 8.16 -1.13 -19.43
CA ARG A 113 7.54 -2.35 -19.99
C ARG A 113 7.24 -2.22 -21.48
N ALA A 114 6.92 -1.03 -21.96
CA ALA A 114 6.78 -0.78 -23.40
C ALA A 114 8.13 -0.96 -24.11
N GLU A 115 9.22 -0.43 -23.54
CA GLU A 115 10.58 -0.63 -24.05
C GLU A 115 11.00 -2.11 -24.04
N GLU A 116 10.75 -2.84 -22.95
CA GLU A 116 11.03 -4.28 -22.86
C GLU A 116 10.25 -5.07 -23.93
N ARG A 117 8.96 -4.76 -24.13
CA ARG A 117 8.14 -5.38 -25.18
C ARG A 117 8.66 -5.05 -26.58
N ALA A 118 9.06 -3.81 -26.83
CA ALA A 118 9.65 -3.41 -28.10
C ALA A 118 10.98 -4.14 -28.37
N ARG A 119 11.84 -4.30 -27.36
CA ARG A 119 13.08 -5.08 -27.47
C ARG A 119 12.81 -6.56 -27.75
N TYR A 120 11.82 -7.15 -27.07
CA TYR A 120 11.44 -8.54 -27.31
C TYR A 120 10.89 -8.75 -28.73
N ALA A 121 10.00 -7.88 -29.18
CA ALA A 121 9.44 -7.91 -30.54
C ALA A 121 10.52 -7.72 -31.62
N ALA A 122 11.53 -6.88 -31.37
CA ALA A 122 12.67 -6.70 -32.27
C ALA A 122 13.58 -7.94 -32.34
N GLN A 123 13.68 -8.72 -31.27
CA GLN A 123 14.48 -9.95 -31.21
C GLN A 123 13.75 -11.18 -31.77
N HIS A 124 12.41 -11.16 -31.78
CA HIS A 124 11.57 -12.25 -32.32
C HIS A 124 10.59 -11.70 -33.38
N PRO A 125 11.10 -11.24 -34.54
CA PRO A 125 10.24 -10.96 -35.67
C PRO A 125 9.61 -12.28 -36.13
N HIS A 126 8.28 -12.31 -36.19
CA HIS A 126 7.51 -13.43 -36.74
C HIS A 126 7.79 -13.63 -38.22
#